data_AF-A0A915JCV1-F1
#
_entry.id   AF-A0A915JCV1-F1
#
_cell.length_a   1.000
_cell.length_b   1.000
_cell.length_c   1.000
_cell.angle_alpha   90.00
_cell.angle_beta   90.00
_cell.angle_gamma   90.00
#
_symmetry.space_group_name_H-M   'P 1'
#
loop_
_entity.id
_entity.type
_entity.pdbx_description
1 polymer ?
#
loop_
_entity_poly.entity_id
_entity_poly.type
_entity_poly.pdbx_seq_one_letter_code
_entity_poly.pdbx_strand_id
1 'polypeptide(L)' 'MLMQDICELLKIRKVKTRAYHPQCNGMVERFNQTLIAQLKKYTADDPENWECYLPYAVFAYNATPHTATRHSPFSLL' A
#
# COMPACT_ATOMS: atom_id res chain seq x y z
N MET A 1 11.47 -18.76 -10.88
CA MET A 1 11.39 -19.99 -10.08
C MET A 1 11.13 -19.66 -8.61
N LEU A 2 12.05 -19.01 -7.87
CA LEU A 2 11.86 -18.74 -6.42
C LEU A 2 10.47 -18.22 -5.99
N MET A 3 9.91 -17.21 -6.65
CA MET A 3 8.60 -16.66 -6.27
C MET A 3 7.43 -17.63 -6.55
N GLN A 4 7.56 -18.52 -7.55
CA GLN A 4 6.56 -19.57 -7.79
C GLN A 4 6.66 -20.65 -6.71
N ASP A 5 7.88 -21.06 -6.39
CA ASP A 5 8.15 -22.10 -5.38
C ASP A 5 7.62 -21.68 -3.99
N ILE A 6 7.81 -20.41 -3.61
CA ILE A 6 7.25 -19.84 -2.37
C ILE A 6 5.71 -19.80 -2.41
N CYS A 7 5.12 -19.41 -3.53
CA CYS A 7 3.66 -19.40 -3.67
C CYS A 7 3.07 -20.81 -3.56
N GLU A 8 3.74 -21.81 -4.11
CA GLU A 8 3.32 -23.21 -4.00
C GLU A 8 3.44 -23.72 -2.56
N LEU A 9 4.56 -23.45 -1.88
CA LEU A 9 4.77 -23.82 -0.48
C LEU A 9 3.70 -23.21 0.44
N LEU A 10 3.37 -21.93 0.22
CA LEU A 10 2.38 -21.19 1.01
C LEU A 10 0.93 -21.39 0.52
N LYS A 11 0.71 -22.21 -0.53
CA LYS A 11 -0.60 -22.44 -1.17
C LYS A 11 -1.28 -21.14 -1.65
N ILE A 12 -0.50 -20.17 -2.09
CA ILE A 12 -0.95 -18.88 -2.61
C ILE A 12 -1.15 -18.97 -4.13
N ARG A 13 -2.35 -18.64 -4.61
CA ARG A 13 -2.61 -18.50 -6.04
C ARG A 13 -2.09 -17.16 -6.55
N LYS A 14 -0.98 -17.18 -7.31
CA LYS A 14 -0.47 -15.98 -7.98
C LYS A 14 -1.29 -15.66 -9.23
N VAL A 15 -1.97 -14.52 -9.22
CA VAL A 15 -2.69 -13.97 -10.39
C VAL A 15 -1.82 -12.91 -11.05
N LYS A 16 -1.66 -12.99 -12.38
CA LYS A 16 -0.99 -11.95 -13.17
C LYS A 16 -2.03 -11.16 -13.94
N THR A 17 -1.99 -9.84 -13.82
CA THR A 17 -2.76 -8.95 -14.68
C THR A 17 -2.17 -8.92 -16.08
N ARG A 18 -2.98 -8.59 -17.09
CA ARG A 18 -2.50 -8.44 -18.47
C ARG A 18 -1.47 -7.30 -18.53
N ALA A 19 -0.45 -7.47 -19.37
CA ALA A 19 0.49 -6.39 -19.67
C ALA A 19 -0.28 -5.16 -20.17
N TYR A 20 0.17 -3.96 -19.79
CA TYR A 20 -0.46 -2.67 -20.14
C TYR A 20 -1.88 -2.45 -19.61
N HIS A 21 -2.28 -3.14 -18.54
CA HIS A 21 -3.57 -2.92 -17.89
C HIS A 21 -3.42 -2.51 -16.40
N PRO A 22 -2.88 -1.31 -16.12
CA PRO A 22 -2.65 -0.82 -14.74
C PRO A 22 -3.95 -0.65 -13.96
N GLN A 23 -5.08 -0.47 -14.65
CA GLN A 23 -6.42 -0.32 -14.08
C GLN A 23 -6.82 -1.49 -13.15
N CYS A 24 -6.35 -2.72 -13.41
CA CYS A 24 -6.59 -3.86 -12.51
C CYS A 24 -5.97 -3.68 -11.11
N ASN A 25 -4.93 -2.85 -11.00
CA ASN A 25 -4.23 -2.57 -9.73
C ASN A 25 -4.59 -1.18 -9.17
N GLY A 26 -5.63 -0.53 -9.71
CA GLY A 26 -5.95 0.88 -9.40
C GLY A 26 -6.24 1.17 -7.92
N MET A 27 -6.67 0.18 -7.14
CA MET A 27 -6.83 0.34 -5.67
C MET A 27 -5.49 0.45 -4.96
N VAL A 28 -4.53 -0.42 -5.31
CA VAL A 28 -3.17 -0.39 -4.79
C VAL A 28 -2.43 0.87 -5.26
N GLU A 29 -2.63 1.28 -6.51
CA GLU A 29 -2.04 2.50 -7.04
C GLU A 29 -2.54 3.76 -6.32
N ARG A 30 -3.86 3.86 -6.06
CA ARG A 30 -4.43 4.97 -5.26
C ARG A 30 -3.93 4.98 -3.83
N PHE A 31 -3.79 3.80 -3.21
CA PHE A 31 -3.17 3.69 -1.90
C PHE A 31 -1.73 4.21 -1.90
N ASN A 32 -0.90 3.72 -2.84
CA ASN A 32 0.51 4.12 -2.95
C ASN A 32 0.65 5.63 -3.17
N GLN A 33 -0.21 6.25 -4.01
CA GLN A 33 -0.21 7.70 -4.20
C GLN A 33 -0.48 8.46 -2.89
N THR A 34 -1.44 8.00 -2.10
CA THR A 34 -1.79 8.61 -0.81
C THR A 34 -0.63 8.46 0.19
N LEU A 35 -0.06 7.26 0.30
CA LEU A 35 1.05 6.98 1.20
C LEU A 35 2.28 7.82 0.87
N ILE A 36 2.64 7.91 -0.42
CA ILE A 36 3.76 8.75 -0.87
C ILE A 36 3.50 10.22 -0.57
N ALA A 37 2.27 10.70 -0.76
CA ALA A 37 1.92 12.09 -0.45
C ALA A 37 2.00 12.39 1.06
N GLN A 38 1.65 11.44 1.93
CA GLN A 38 1.81 11.58 3.38
C GLN A 38 3.29 11.54 3.78
N LEU A 39 4.06 10.58 3.26
CA LEU A 39 5.49 10.48 3.51
C LEU A 39 6.23 11.76 3.11
N LYS A 40 5.98 12.30 1.91
CA LYS A 40 6.57 13.56 1.46
C LYS A 40 6.36 14.73 2.42
N LYS A 41 5.25 14.74 3.18
CA LYS A 41 4.99 15.77 4.20
C LYS A 41 5.79 15.51 5.47
N TYR A 42 5.91 14.26 5.90
CA TYR A 42 6.66 13.89 7.11
C TYR A 42 8.17 14.00 6.93
N THR A 43 8.65 13.77 5.71
CA THR A 43 10.07 13.74 5.35
C THR A 43 10.50 15.03 4.66
N ALA A 44 9.72 16.11 4.79
CA ALA A 44 10.02 17.39 4.14
C ALA A 44 11.36 17.95 4.61
N ASP A 45 11.65 17.81 5.90
CA ASP A 45 12.89 18.29 6.53
C ASP A 45 14.02 17.23 6.54
N ASP A 46 13.67 15.95 6.36
CA ASP A 46 14.61 14.83 6.36
C ASP A 46 14.17 13.70 5.39
N PRO A 47 14.40 13.88 4.08
CA PRO A 47 13.98 12.93 3.05
C PRO A 47 14.78 11.63 3.02
N GLU A 48 16.02 11.62 3.53
CA GLU A 48 16.88 10.43 3.54
C GLU A 48 16.38 9.40 4.56
N ASN A 49 15.83 9.84 5.68
CA ASN A 49 15.31 8.96 6.74
C ASN A 49 13.82 8.60 6.60
N TRP A 50 13.28 8.59 5.37
CA TRP A 50 11.86 8.32 5.13
C TRP A 50 11.34 6.99 5.71
N GLU A 51 12.21 6.00 5.82
CA GLU A 51 11.93 4.68 6.41
C GLU A 51 11.52 4.76 7.88
N CYS A 52 12.06 5.73 8.63
CA CYS A 52 11.67 6.00 10.01
C CYS A 52 10.23 6.53 10.10
N TYR A 53 9.75 7.22 9.06
CA TYR A 53 8.42 7.82 9.00
C TYR A 53 7.36 6.86 8.41
N LEU A 54 7.79 5.76 7.77
CA LEU A 54 6.90 4.80 7.14
C LEU A 54 5.88 4.16 8.11
N PRO A 55 6.26 3.69 9.32
CA PRO A 55 5.29 3.12 10.27
C PRO A 55 4.21 4.13 10.67
N TYR A 56 4.59 5.40 10.85
CA TYR A 56 3.65 6.47 11.21
C TYR A 56 2.69 6.80 10.07
N ALA A 57 3.19 6.84 8.83
CA ALA A 57 2.37 7.08 7.65
C ALA A 57 1.35 5.94 7.43
N VAL A 58 1.77 4.69 7.60
CA VAL A 58 0.87 3.52 7.50
C VAL A 58 -0.16 3.53 8.61
N PHE A 59 0.22 3.85 9.86
CA PHE A 59 -0.71 3.98 10.97
C PHE A 59 -1.76 5.07 10.70
N ALA A 60 -1.32 6.26 10.27
CA ALA A 60 -2.22 7.37 9.95
C ALA A 60 -3.21 7.00 8.85
N TYR A 61 -2.76 6.29 7.80
CA TYR A 61 -3.65 5.79 6.76
C TYR A 61 -4.69 4.80 7.30
N ASN A 62 -4.26 3.82 8.08
CA ASN A 62 -5.15 2.79 8.64
C ASN A 62 -6.15 3.33 9.66
N ALA A 63 -5.82 4.42 10.35
CA ALA A 63 -6.68 5.07 11.33
C ALA A 63 -7.64 6.10 10.71
N THR A 64 -7.38 6.57 9.49
CA THR A 64 -8.18 7.63 8.86
C THR A 64 -9.37 7.03 8.08
N PRO A 65 -10.62 7.47 8.32
CA PRO A 65 -11.77 7.05 7.53
C PRO A 65 -11.64 7.46 6.06
N HIS A 66 -11.89 6.52 5.14
CA HIS A 66 -11.98 6.86 3.73
C HIS A 66 -13.33 7.49 3.40
N THR A 67 -13.35 8.50 2.54
CA THR A 67 -14.58 9.18 2.12
C THR A 67 -15.57 8.24 1.41
N ALA A 68 -15.07 7.24 0.68
CA ALA A 68 -15.89 6.27 -0.03
C ALA A 68 -16.59 5.26 0.89
N THR A 69 -15.90 4.78 1.93
CA THR A 69 -16.43 3.75 2.84
C THR A 69 -16.94 4.32 4.16
N ARG A 70 -16.62 5.57 4.48
CA ARG A 70 -16.83 6.24 5.79
C ARG A 70 -16.20 5.52 6.98
N HIS A 71 -15.38 4.51 6.72
CA HIS A 71 -14.72 3.66 7.70
C HIS A 71 -13.21 3.70 7.45
N SER A 72 -12.44 3.59 8.53
CA SER A 72 -10.99 3.43 8.41
C SER A 72 -10.67 2.00 7.98
N PRO A 73 -9.57 1.76 7.25
CA PRO A 73 -9.15 0.39 6.92
C PRO A 73 -9.05 -0.50 8.16
N PHE A 74 -8.57 0.03 9.28
CA PHE A 74 -8.48 -0.70 10.53
C PHE A 74 -9.84 -1.14 11.08
N SER A 75 -10.89 -0.33 10.91
CA SER A 75 -12.24 -0.70 11.37
C SER A 75 -12.94 -1.77 10.50
N LEU A 76 -12.38 -2.09 9.34
CA LEU A 76 -12.92 -3.07 8.40
C LEU A 76 -12.14 -4.40 8.38
N LEU A 77 -11.06 -4.49 9.17
CA LEU A 77 -10.25 -5.70 9.40
C LEU A 77 -10.79 -6.48 10.59
#